data_AF-A0A2G9N8S5-F1
#
_entry.id   AF-A0A2G9N8S5-F1
#
_cell.length_a   1.000
_cell.length_b   1.000
_cell.length_c   1.000
_cell.angle_alpha   90.00
_cell.angle_beta   90.00
_cell.angle_gamma   90.00
#
_symmetry.space_group_name_H-M   'P 1'
#
loop_
_entity.id
_entity.type
_entity.pdbx_description
1 polymer ?
#
loop_
_entity_poly.entity_id
_entity_poly.type
_entity_poly.pdbx_seq_one_letter_code
_entity_poly.pdbx_strand_id
1 'polypeptide(L)'
;MKEQKNKKKDSTEDTQNPVKEQGILPEETSEEISEDMEHGDKDEDIYSDEGRDKLEDDDEIEPWEEGFMEGASQAGQLGKDALTGESLMDVEDVVETEINGKMYRFVSEENAVKFKKKKEAE
;
A
#
# COMPACT_ATOMS: atom_id res chain seq x y z
N MET A 1 -76.29 -17.19 -20.53
CA MET A 1 -75.65 -15.87 -20.25
C MET A 1 -74.15 -16.09 -20.10
N LYS A 2 -73.38 -15.03 -20.37
CA LYS A 2 -71.94 -14.95 -20.69
C LYS A 2 -70.96 -15.48 -19.62
N GLU A 3 -69.95 -16.24 -20.08
CA GLU A 3 -68.49 -16.00 -20.06
C GLU A 3 -67.74 -15.43 -18.81
N GLN A 4 -66.51 -15.98 -18.61
CA GLN A 4 -65.28 -15.45 -17.96
C GLN A 4 -65.04 -15.82 -16.46
N LYS A 5 -63.83 -16.07 -15.92
CA LYS A 5 -62.42 -16.27 -16.34
C LYS A 5 -61.59 -16.70 -15.08
N ASN A 6 -60.55 -17.52 -15.27
CA ASN A 6 -59.33 -17.78 -14.47
C ASN A 6 -59.05 -17.03 -13.13
N LYS A 7 -58.49 -17.73 -12.11
CA LYS A 7 -57.11 -17.47 -11.58
C LYS A 7 -56.62 -18.50 -10.52
N LYS A 8 -55.45 -19.11 -10.83
CA LYS A 8 -54.27 -19.51 -10.01
C LYS A 8 -54.50 -19.88 -8.53
N LYS A 9 -54.30 -21.14 -8.10
CA LYS A 9 -53.00 -21.78 -7.75
C LYS A 9 -52.03 -20.83 -7.05
N ASP A 10 -51.98 -20.91 -5.73
CA ASP A 10 -50.75 -20.61 -4.98
C ASP A 10 -50.69 -21.55 -3.78
N SER A 11 -49.72 -22.45 -3.80
CA SER A 11 -49.42 -23.42 -2.76
C SER A 11 -48.11 -22.99 -2.13
N THR A 12 -48.18 -22.06 -1.19
CA THR A 12 -47.08 -21.75 -0.28
C THR A 12 -47.12 -22.75 0.88
N GLU A 13 -46.48 -23.90 0.66
CA GLU A 13 -46.07 -24.77 1.75
C GLU A 13 -44.88 -24.10 2.45
N ASP A 14 -45.22 -23.36 3.51
CA ASP A 14 -44.32 -22.84 4.53
C ASP A 14 -43.61 -24.02 5.23
N THR A 15 -42.53 -24.49 4.62
CA THR A 15 -41.70 -25.55 5.20
C THR A 15 -40.71 -24.88 6.15
N GLN A 16 -41.15 -24.72 7.40
CA GLN A 16 -40.35 -24.27 8.51
C GLN A 16 -39.18 -25.25 8.74
N ASN A 17 -37.99 -24.87 8.27
CA ASN A 17 -36.74 -25.58 8.56
C ASN A 17 -36.14 -24.99 9.84
N PRO A 18 -35.95 -25.78 10.92
CA PRO A 18 -35.47 -25.29 12.22
C PRO A 18 -34.06 -24.67 12.15
N VAL A 19 -33.31 -24.95 11.09
CA VAL A 19 -31.97 -24.39 10.80
C VAL A 19 -32.05 -22.88 10.57
N LYS A 20 -33.07 -22.38 9.86
CA LYS A 20 -33.23 -20.96 9.54
C LYS A 20 -33.66 -20.13 10.75
N GLU A 21 -34.41 -20.71 11.67
CA GLU A 21 -34.92 -20.05 12.89
C GLU A 21 -33.82 -19.83 13.94
N GLN A 22 -32.77 -20.65 13.91
CA GLN A 22 -31.60 -20.53 14.79
C GLN A 22 -30.51 -19.58 14.26
N GLY A 23 -30.76 -18.89 13.14
CA GLY A 23 -29.78 -17.98 12.52
C GLY A 23 -28.59 -18.70 11.90
N ILE A 24 -28.66 -20.03 11.72
CA ILE A 24 -27.62 -20.80 11.05
C ILE A 24 -27.84 -20.62 9.55
N LEU A 25 -27.12 -19.65 8.98
CA LEU A 25 -27.01 -19.47 7.54
C LEU A 25 -26.34 -20.71 6.93
N PRO A 26 -26.66 -21.07 5.67
CA PRO A 26 -25.89 -22.09 4.97
C PRO A 26 -24.41 -21.71 4.97
N GLU A 27 -23.53 -22.68 5.24
CA GLU A 27 -22.09 -22.47 5.08
C GLU A 27 -21.82 -22.02 3.63
N GLU A 28 -21.07 -20.94 3.49
CA GLU A 28 -20.64 -20.44 2.19
C GLU A 28 -19.69 -21.45 1.56
N THR A 29 -19.83 -21.63 0.26
CA THR A 29 -18.93 -22.51 -0.49
C THR A 29 -17.54 -21.88 -0.60
N SER A 30 -16.52 -22.70 -0.82
CA SER A 30 -15.15 -22.20 -1.03
C SER A 30 -15.04 -21.26 -2.24
N GLU A 31 -15.89 -21.43 -3.26
CA GLU A 31 -15.98 -20.50 -4.39
C GLU A 31 -16.51 -19.13 -3.95
N GLU A 32 -17.64 -19.08 -3.22
CA GLU A 32 -18.20 -17.83 -2.68
C GLU A 32 -17.19 -17.10 -1.76
N ILE A 33 -16.49 -17.85 -0.90
CA ILE A 33 -15.47 -17.30 -0.01
C ILE A 33 -14.29 -16.71 -0.80
N SER A 34 -13.85 -17.36 -1.88
CA SER A 34 -12.76 -16.85 -2.73
C SER A 34 -13.16 -15.62 -3.54
N GLU A 35 -14.39 -15.59 -4.07
CA GLU A 35 -14.93 -14.43 -4.79
C GLU A 35 -15.08 -13.22 -3.85
N ASP A 36 -15.56 -13.44 -2.62
CA ASP A 36 -15.67 -12.39 -1.61
C ASP A 36 -14.31 -11.83 -1.21
N MET A 37 -13.26 -12.66 -1.14
CA MET A 37 -11.89 -12.18 -0.90
C MET A 37 -11.35 -11.37 -2.09
N GLU A 38 -11.59 -11.80 -3.33
CA GLU A 38 -11.19 -11.06 -4.53
C GLU A 38 -11.90 -9.70 -4.63
N HIS A 39 -13.18 -9.63 -4.23
CA HIS A 39 -13.97 -8.40 -4.20
C HIS A 39 -13.72 -7.52 -2.97
N GLY A 40 -13.00 -8.04 -1.96
CA GLY A 40 -12.73 -7.33 -0.71
C GLY A 40 -13.93 -7.27 0.25
N ASP A 41 -14.91 -8.16 0.06
CA ASP A 41 -16.04 -8.36 0.99
C ASP A 41 -15.62 -9.20 2.20
N LYS A 42 -14.54 -9.97 2.09
CA LYS A 42 -13.89 -10.70 3.19
C LYS A 42 -12.38 -10.50 3.20
N ASP A 43 -11.83 -10.34 4.40
CA ASP A 43 -10.40 -10.29 4.64
C ASP A 43 -9.82 -11.70 4.84
N GLU A 44 -8.54 -11.86 4.54
CA GLU A 44 -7.79 -13.07 4.86
C GLU A 44 -7.60 -13.23 6.38
N ASP A 45 -7.79 -14.46 6.88
CA ASP A 45 -7.59 -14.76 8.29
C ASP A 45 -6.09 -14.96 8.61
N ILE A 46 -5.46 -13.89 9.10
CA ILE A 46 -4.05 -13.88 9.51
C ILE A 46 -3.70 -14.83 10.67
N TYR A 47 -4.70 -15.36 11.39
CA TYR A 47 -4.46 -16.33 12.47
C TYR A 47 -4.52 -17.78 11.97
N SER A 48 -4.92 -18.00 10.72
CA SER A 48 -4.76 -19.30 10.06
C SER A 48 -3.29 -19.55 9.73
N ASP A 49 -2.89 -20.82 9.63
CA ASP A 49 -1.52 -21.18 9.25
C ASP A 49 -1.17 -20.60 7.86
N GLU A 50 -2.11 -20.63 6.90
CA GLU A 50 -1.92 -20.09 5.54
C GLU A 50 -1.82 -18.56 5.52
N GLY A 51 -2.71 -17.86 6.23
CA GLY A 51 -2.67 -16.39 6.29
C GLY A 51 -1.44 -15.86 7.04
N ARG A 52 -0.90 -16.65 7.97
CA ARG A 52 0.35 -16.33 8.65
C ARG A 52 1.56 -16.48 7.74
N ASP A 53 1.61 -17.56 6.95
CA ASP A 53 2.71 -17.78 6.00
C ASP A 53 2.71 -16.68 4.91
N LYS A 54 1.54 -16.32 4.37
CA LYS A 54 1.44 -15.21 3.40
C LYS A 54 1.87 -13.86 3.97
N LEU A 55 1.59 -13.60 5.24
CA LEU A 55 2.04 -12.36 5.90
C LEU A 55 3.57 -12.30 6.01
N GLU A 56 4.23 -13.44 6.19
CA GLU A 56 5.69 -13.52 6.23
C GLU A 56 6.32 -13.37 4.84
N ASP A 57 5.68 -13.93 3.81
CA ASP A 57 6.10 -13.79 2.41
C ASP A 57 5.90 -12.34 1.88
N ASP A 58 4.78 -11.70 2.21
CA ASP A 58 4.48 -10.30 1.81
C ASP A 58 5.36 -9.25 2.55
N ASP A 59 6.03 -9.64 3.64
CA ASP A 59 6.99 -8.78 4.36
C ASP A 59 8.36 -8.70 3.63
N GLU A 60 8.60 -9.55 2.61
CA GLU A 60 9.80 -9.48 1.78
C GLU A 60 9.75 -8.28 0.83
N ILE A 61 10.65 -7.31 1.02
CA ILE A 61 10.74 -6.13 0.16
C ILE A 61 11.35 -6.54 -1.19
N GLU A 62 10.62 -6.32 -2.28
CA GLU A 62 11.14 -6.59 -3.61
C GLU A 62 12.27 -5.60 -3.97
N PRO A 63 13.25 -5.98 -4.81
CA PRO A 63 14.40 -5.11 -5.14
C PRO A 63 14.03 -3.73 -5.71
N TRP A 64 12.86 -3.60 -6.35
CA TRP A 64 12.38 -2.32 -6.87
C TRP A 64 11.73 -1.46 -5.78
N GLU A 65 11.12 -2.07 -4.77
CA GLU A 65 10.58 -1.41 -3.59
C GLU A 65 11.71 -0.88 -2.71
N GLU A 66 12.80 -1.64 -2.57
CA GLU A 66 14.03 -1.17 -1.93
C GLU A 66 14.55 0.11 -2.58
N GLY A 67 14.62 0.15 -3.92
CA GLY A 67 15.06 1.32 -4.67
C GLY A 67 14.14 2.53 -4.52
N PHE A 68 12.82 2.30 -4.41
CA PHE A 68 11.85 3.37 -4.13
C PHE A 68 12.01 3.92 -2.71
N MET A 69 12.18 3.04 -1.72
CA MET A 69 12.46 3.40 -0.32
C MET A 69 13.77 4.18 -0.18
N GLU A 70 14.82 3.79 -0.91
CA GLU A 70 16.10 4.50 -0.94
C GLU A 70 15.93 5.95 -1.44
N GLY A 71 15.16 6.16 -2.51
CA GLY A 71 14.84 7.49 -3.03
C GLY A 71 14.07 8.36 -2.04
N ALA A 72 13.17 7.77 -1.24
CA ALA A 72 12.43 8.47 -0.19
C ALA A 72 13.29 8.80 1.04
N SER A 73 14.23 7.91 1.40
CA SER A 73 15.17 8.10 2.52
C SER A 73 16.07 9.33 2.36
N GLN A 74 16.32 9.74 1.10
CA GLN A 74 17.08 10.95 0.76
C GLN A 74 16.28 12.26 0.93
N ALA A 75 15.06 12.21 1.50
CA ALA A 75 14.30 13.29 2.16
C ALA A 75 14.57 14.72 1.68
N GLY A 76 14.56 14.96 0.37
CA GLY A 76 14.75 16.30 -0.21
C GLY A 76 16.08 16.98 0.13
N GLN A 77 17.09 16.26 0.66
CA GLN A 77 18.41 16.82 0.95
C GLN A 77 19.08 17.31 -0.34
N LEU A 78 18.81 16.64 -1.46
CA LEU A 78 19.26 17.01 -2.80
C LEU A 78 18.59 18.27 -3.36
N GLY A 79 17.54 18.79 -2.71
CA GLY A 79 16.89 20.05 -3.08
C GLY A 79 17.42 21.27 -2.32
N LYS A 80 18.41 21.08 -1.44
CA LYS A 80 18.94 22.14 -0.56
C LYS A 80 20.47 22.16 -0.56
N ASP A 81 21.04 23.32 -0.29
CA ASP A 81 22.48 23.48 -0.06
C ASP A 81 22.91 22.68 1.18
N ALA A 82 23.94 21.84 1.05
CA ALA A 82 24.38 21.00 2.16
C ALA A 82 25.08 21.77 3.30
N LEU A 83 25.59 22.98 3.03
CA LEU A 83 26.19 23.85 4.04
C LEU A 83 25.15 24.79 4.67
N THR A 84 24.35 25.48 3.86
CA THR A 84 23.43 26.54 4.34
C THR A 84 22.01 26.03 4.59
N GLY A 85 21.60 24.95 3.92
CA GLY A 85 20.23 24.42 3.97
C GLY A 85 19.23 25.20 3.14
N GLU A 86 19.68 26.21 2.38
CA GLU A 86 18.83 27.01 1.48
C GLU A 86 18.32 26.18 0.31
N SER A 87 17.14 26.52 -0.21
CA SER A 87 16.54 25.84 -1.36
C SER A 87 17.37 26.07 -2.63
N LEU A 88 17.55 25.03 -3.42
CA LEU A 88 18.23 25.09 -4.73
C LEU A 88 17.25 25.29 -5.90
N MET A 89 15.94 25.44 -5.63
CA MET A 89 14.93 25.55 -6.69
C MET A 89 15.12 26.78 -7.60
N ASP A 90 15.65 27.89 -7.07
CA ASP A 90 15.82 29.15 -7.80
C ASP A 90 17.26 29.36 -8.31
N VAL A 91 18.12 28.36 -8.17
CA VAL A 91 19.54 28.44 -8.53
C VAL A 91 19.75 27.80 -9.90
N GLU A 92 20.22 28.58 -10.86
CA GLU A 92 20.49 28.09 -12.23
C GLU A 92 21.71 27.15 -12.25
N ASP A 93 22.77 27.51 -11.53
CA ASP A 93 24.04 26.76 -11.48
C ASP A 93 24.23 26.12 -10.10
N VAL A 94 23.86 24.85 -9.98
CA VAL A 94 24.08 24.04 -8.77
C VAL A 94 25.44 23.34 -8.85
N VAL A 95 26.23 23.47 -7.80
CA VAL A 95 27.53 22.78 -7.68
C VAL A 95 27.33 21.45 -6.96
N GLU A 96 27.63 20.34 -7.64
CA GLU A 96 27.60 19.00 -7.06
C GLU A 96 29.01 18.53 -6.69
N THR A 97 29.21 17.93 -5.53
CA THR A 97 30.52 17.43 -5.09
C THR A 97 30.38 16.19 -4.22
N GLU A 98 31.21 15.17 -4.49
CA GLU A 98 31.32 13.97 -3.67
C GLU A 98 32.26 14.20 -2.48
N ILE A 99 31.76 13.96 -1.27
CA ILE A 99 32.54 14.09 -0.03
C ILE A 99 32.26 12.83 0.81
N ASN A 100 33.30 12.07 1.14
CA ASN A 100 33.21 10.82 1.91
C ASN A 100 32.23 9.79 1.30
N GLY A 101 32.21 9.64 -0.03
CA GLY A 101 31.33 8.69 -0.72
C GLY A 101 29.86 9.12 -0.80
N LYS A 102 29.52 10.35 -0.38
CA LYS A 102 28.18 10.92 -0.49
C LYS A 102 28.18 12.14 -1.39
N MET A 103 27.18 12.21 -2.28
CA MET A 103 26.96 13.36 -3.15
C MET A 103 26.26 14.48 -2.39
N TYR A 104 26.80 15.69 -2.48
CA TYR A 104 26.25 16.91 -1.90
C TYR A 104 26.07 17.99 -2.97
N ARG A 105 25.10 18.88 -2.76
CA ARG A 105 24.79 20.01 -3.65
C ARG A 105 24.93 21.33 -2.93
N PHE A 106 25.34 22.36 -3.66
CA PHE A 106 25.62 23.69 -3.11
C PHE A 106 25.19 24.79 -4.09
N VAL A 107 24.83 25.94 -3.55
CA VAL A 107 24.54 27.18 -4.29
C VAL A 107 25.82 27.75 -4.93
N SER A 108 27.00 27.40 -4.39
CA SER A 108 28.28 27.93 -4.86
C SER A 108 29.46 27.01 -4.54
N GLU A 109 30.56 27.16 -5.29
CA GLU A 109 31.82 26.44 -5.04
C GLU A 109 32.41 26.76 -3.66
N GLU A 110 32.25 28.00 -3.17
CA GLU A 110 32.73 28.37 -1.84
C GLU A 110 32.09 27.55 -0.72
N ASN A 111 30.79 27.30 -0.83
CA ASN A 111 30.05 26.49 0.13
C ASN A 111 30.54 25.04 0.11
N ALA A 112 30.78 24.48 -1.08
CA ALA A 112 31.34 23.14 -1.24
C ALA A 112 32.70 23.01 -0.54
N VAL A 113 33.60 23.99 -0.75
CA VAL A 113 34.94 23.99 -0.13
C VAL A 113 34.87 24.13 1.40
N LYS A 114 34.03 25.04 1.91
CA LYS A 114 33.83 25.22 3.36
C LYS A 114 33.26 23.96 4.00
N PHE A 115 32.29 23.33 3.36
CA PHE A 115 31.67 22.09 3.84
C PHE A 115 32.67 20.93 3.83
N LYS A 116 33.47 20.79 2.77
CA LYS A 116 34.53 19.79 2.69
C LYS A 116 35.56 19.95 3.81
N LYS A 117 36.06 21.16 4.04
CA LYS A 117 36.99 21.44 5.15
C LYS A 117 36.39 21.13 6.52
N LYS A 118 35.10 21.42 6.71
CA LYS A 118 34.38 21.08 7.95
C LYS A 118 34.31 19.56 8.16
N LYS A 119 34.08 18.80 7.09
CA LYS A 119 34.01 17.33 7.12
C LYS A 119 35.36 16.63 7.24
N GLU A 120 36.44 17.26 6.78
CA GLU A 120 37.81 16.75 6.97
C GLU A 120 38.36 17.04 8.37
N ALA A 121 37.80 18.03 9.08
CA ALA A 121 38.20 18.40 10.44
C ALA A 121 37.39 17.69 11.55
N GLU A 122 36.36 16.93 11.17
CA GLU A 122 35.51 16.10 12.04
C GLU A 122 36.05 14.66 12.09
#